data_AF-A0A9P0PBT0-F1
#
_entry.id   AF-A0A9P0PBT0-F1
#
_cell.length_a   1.000
_cell.length_b   1.000
_cell.length_c   1.000
_cell.angle_alpha   90.00
_cell.angle_beta   90.00
_cell.angle_gamma   90.00
#
_symmetry.space_group_name_H-M   'P 1'
#
loop_
_entity.id
_entity.type
_entity.pdbx_description
1 polymer ?
#
loop_
_entity_poly.entity_id
_entity_poly.type
_entity_poly.pdbx_seq_one_letter_code
_entity_poly.pdbx_strand_id
1 'polypeptide(L)' 'MQNKSEKIPLAAFYSSWIDASNSVKKDLIFFLANAQKPLKFYAVDFFDVSIGSFLRVMKTAFSYYTMLYNVNKKNSVHAE' A
#
# COMPACT_ATOMS: atom_id res chain seq x y z
N MET A 1 -0.27 6.61 -2.54
CA MET A 1 -0.16 7.64 -1.50
C MET A 1 0.91 7.27 -0.47
N GLN A 2 0.89 6.03 0.04
CA GLN A 2 1.92 5.48 0.95
C GLN A 2 3.37 5.63 0.44
N ASN A 3 3.69 5.19 -0.78
CA ASN A 3 5.04 5.33 -1.38
C ASN A 3 5.56 6.79 -1.49
N LYS A 4 4.66 7.78 -1.55
CA LYS A 4 5.07 9.21 -1.58
C LYS A 4 5.36 9.69 -0.16
N SER A 5 4.52 9.30 0.80
CA SER A 5 4.69 9.60 2.22
C SER A 5 5.98 9.02 2.80
N GLU A 6 6.36 7.80 2.40
CA GLU A 6 7.57 7.12 2.87
C GLU A 6 8.88 7.82 2.45
N LYS A 7 8.85 8.70 1.45
CA LYS A 7 10.02 9.45 0.98
C LYS A 7 10.27 10.73 1.77
N ILE A 8 9.28 11.19 2.55
CA ILE A 8 9.34 12.45 3.30
C ILE A 8 10.43 12.43 4.39
N PRO A 9 10.60 11.39 5.22
CA PRO A 9 11.67 11.35 6.21
C PRO A 9 13.06 11.46 5.57
N LEU A 10 13.24 10.81 4.42
CA LEU A 10 14.51 10.82 3.68
C LEU A 10 14.79 12.21 3.10
N ALA A 11 13.79 12.85 2.48
CA ALA A 11 13.92 14.22 1.99
C ALA A 11 14.21 15.22 3.11
N ALA A 12 13.57 15.05 4.26
CA ALA A 12 13.81 15.86 5.45
C ALA A 12 15.23 15.66 6.01
N PHE A 13 15.76 14.43 5.97
CA PHE A 13 17.14 14.13 6.35
C PHE A 13 18.18 14.77 5.42
N TYR A 14 17.92 14.82 4.11
CA TYR A 14 18.80 15.46 3.12
C TYR A 14 18.68 16.98 3.06
N SER A 15 17.80 17.59 3.85
CA SER A 15 17.72 19.05 3.95
C SER A 15 18.95 19.65 4.64
N SER A 16 19.16 20.95 4.52
CA SER A 16 20.25 21.68 5.22
C SER A 16 19.98 21.89 6.72
N TRP A 17 19.50 20.85 7.40
CA TRP A 17 19.10 20.91 8.82
C TRP A 17 20.28 21.07 9.79
N ILE A 18 21.50 20.77 9.33
CA ILE A 18 22.73 20.91 10.11
C ILE A 18 23.00 22.38 10.45
N ASP A 19 22.74 23.29 9.51
CA ASP A 19 22.93 24.74 9.69
C ASP A 19 21.71 25.42 10.32
N ALA A 20 20.62 24.68 10.53
CA ALA A 20 19.39 25.20 11.10
C ALA A 20 19.51 25.48 12.61
N SER A 21 18.60 26.31 13.11
CA SER A 21 18.52 26.64 14.54
C SER A 21 18.19 25.40 15.39
N ASN A 22 18.57 25.44 16.67
CA ASN A 22 18.29 24.34 17.60
C ASN A 22 16.79 24.04 17.78
N SER A 23 15.91 25.03 17.55
CA SER A 23 14.46 24.80 17.53
C SER A 23 14.07 23.90 16.36
N VAL A 24 14.49 24.28 15.15
CA VAL A 24 14.19 23.54 13.92
C VAL A 24 14.74 22.11 13.97
N LYS A 25 15.94 21.92 14.55
CA LYS A 25 16.52 20.59 14.75
C LYS A 25 15.66 19.69 15.65
N LYS A 26 15.16 20.23 16.77
CA LYS A 26 14.26 19.49 17.66
C LYS A 26 12.96 19.14 16.96
N ASP A 27 12.35 20.11 16.29
CA ASP A 27 11.10 19.92 15.56
C ASP A 27 11.26 18.88 14.45
N LEU A 28 12.39 18.90 13.74
CA LEU A 28 12.73 17.93 12.71
C LEU A 28 12.86 16.51 13.25
N ILE A 29 13.46 16.33 14.44
CA ILE A 29 13.57 15.01 15.09
C ILE A 29 12.18 14.47 15.42
N PHE A 30 11.30 15.29 16.02
CA PHE A 30 9.91 14.88 16.30
C PHE A 30 9.15 14.57 15.01
N PHE A 31 9.35 15.37 13.97
CA PHE A 31 8.74 15.13 12.66
C PHE A 31 9.21 13.82 12.06
N LEU A 32 10.52 13.54 12.03
CA LEU A 32 11.08 12.28 11.50
C LEU A 32 10.55 11.06 12.27
N ALA A 33 10.52 11.13 13.60
CA ALA A 33 10.01 10.04 14.44
C ALA A 33 8.54 9.71 14.14
N ASN A 34 7.73 10.72 13.78
CA ASN A 34 6.34 10.51 13.38
C ASN A 34 6.21 10.06 11.92
N ALA A 35 6.98 10.65 11.01
CA ALA A 35 6.92 10.39 9.58
C ALA A 35 7.48 9.00 9.18
N GLN A 36 8.29 8.38 10.05
CA GLN A 36 8.73 6.99 9.89
C GLN A 36 7.61 5.96 10.15
N LYS A 37 6.49 6.37 10.75
CA LYS A 37 5.33 5.47 10.91
C LYS A 37 4.63 5.35 9.56
N PRO A 38 4.52 4.13 8.99
CA PRO A 38 3.90 3.95 7.68
C PRO A 38 2.43 4.35 7.75
N LEU A 39 2.01 5.17 6.80
CA LEU A 39 0.65 5.66 6.70
C LEU A 39 -0.23 4.55 6.12
N LYS A 40 -0.85 3.76 7.02
CA LYS A 40 -1.72 2.64 6.68
C LYS A 40 -3.17 3.09 6.69
N PHE A 41 -3.87 2.86 5.58
CA PHE A 41 -5.31 3.02 5.51
C PHE A 41 -5.95 1.66 5.73
N TYR A 42 -6.87 1.55 6.69
CA TYR A 42 -7.65 0.35 6.90
C TYR A 42 -9.06 0.55 6.35
N ALA A 43 -9.55 -0.41 5.57
CA ALA A 43 -10.97 -0.50 5.25
C ALA A 43 -11.65 -1.28 6.38
N VAL A 44 -12.53 -0.60 7.12
CA VAL A 44 -13.36 -1.22 8.17
C VAL A 44 -12.52 -2.03 9.18
N ASP A 45 -11.30 -1.57 9.48
CA ASP A 45 -10.30 -2.26 10.32
C ASP A 45 -9.95 -3.71 9.90
N PHE A 46 -10.38 -4.17 8.73
CA PHE A 46 -10.25 -5.57 8.33
C PHE A 46 -9.08 -5.80 7.37
N PHE A 47 -8.84 -4.88 6.44
CA PHE A 47 -7.71 -4.98 5.52
C PHE A 47 -7.07 -3.62 5.21
N ASP A 48 -5.74 -3.66 5.11
CA ASP A 48 -4.90 -2.62 4.52
C ASP A 48 -5.41 -2.30 3.10
N VAL A 49 -5.68 -1.02 2.84
CA VAL A 49 -6.05 -0.51 1.52
C VAL A 49 -4.78 -0.06 0.82
N SER A 50 -4.17 -1.01 0.12
CA SER A 50 -3.02 -0.79 -0.75
C SER A 50 -3.26 -1.26 -2.18
N ILE A 51 -2.38 -0.87 -3.10
CA ILE A 51 -2.36 -1.42 -4.46
C ILE A 51 -2.21 -2.95 -4.44
N GLY A 52 -1.50 -3.49 -3.44
CA GLY A 52 -1.35 -4.92 -3.23
C GLY A 52 -2.69 -5.59 -2.89
N SER A 53 -3.47 -4.98 -1.99
CA SER A 53 -4.81 -5.46 -1.66
C SER A 53 -5.74 -5.46 -2.88
N PHE A 54 -5.75 -4.38 -3.68
CA PHE A 54 -6.54 -4.27 -4.89
C PHE A 54 -6.17 -5.36 -5.91
N LEU A 55 -4.88 -5.54 -6.17
CA LEU A 55 -4.40 -6.59 -7.08
C LEU A 55 -4.74 -7.99 -6.57
N ARG A 56 -4.73 -8.22 -5.25
CA ARG A 56 -5.16 -9.49 -4.66
C ARG A 56 -6.64 -9.75 -4.96
N VAL A 57 -7.52 -8.78 -4.73
CA VAL A 57 -8.95 -8.91 -5.06
C VAL A 57 -9.15 -9.21 -6.55
N MET A 58 -8.49 -8.46 -7.42
CA MET A 58 -8.58 -8.66 -8.88
C MET A 58 -8.12 -10.05 -9.30
N LYS A 59 -6.99 -10.54 -8.77
CA LYS A 59 -6.49 -11.89 -9.05
C LYS A 59 -7.48 -12.96 -8.59
N THR A 60 -8.02 -12.83 -7.37
CA THR A 60 -9.01 -13.77 -6.84
C THR A 60 -10.28 -13.80 -7.70
N ALA A 61 -10.80 -12.64 -8.10
CA ALA A 61 -11.96 -12.56 -8.98
C ALA A 61 -11.70 -13.23 -10.34
N PHE A 62 -10.51 -13.00 -10.93
CA PHE A 62 -10.15 -13.60 -12.21
C PHE A 62 -9.91 -15.12 -12.12
N SER A 63 -9.29 -15.60 -11.03
CA SER A 63 -9.15 -17.03 -10.76
C SER A 63 -10.51 -17.70 -10.63
N TYR A 64 -11.46 -17.06 -9.92
CA TYR A 64 -12.82 -17.57 -9.78
C TYR A 64 -13.55 -17.61 -11.12
N TYR A 65 -13.44 -16.55 -11.93
CA TYR A 65 -13.97 -16.52 -13.28
C TYR A 65 -13.40 -17.66 -14.14
N THR A 66 -12.09 -17.85 -14.13
CA THR A 66 -11.41 -18.89 -14.91
C THR A 66 -11.85 -20.29 -14.48
N MET A 67 -12.00 -20.52 -13.17
CA MET A 67 -12.51 -21.79 -12.64
C MET A 67 -13.92 -22.07 -13.15
N LEU A 68 -14.85 -21.11 -13.03
CA LEU A 68 -16.23 -21.27 -13.49
C LEU A 68 -16.31 -21.47 -15.01
N TYR A 69 -15.51 -20.71 -15.76
CA TYR A 69 -15.42 -20.85 -17.21
C TYR A 69 -14.99 -22.25 -17.63
N ASN A 70 -13.98 -22.82 -16.95
CA ASN A 70 -13.50 -24.18 -17.22
C ASN A 70 -14.52 -25.25 -16.84
N VAL A 71 -15.25 -25.08 -15.73
CA VAL A 71 -16.34 -25.99 -15.33
C VAL A 71 -17.46 -25.96 -16.36
N ASN A 72 -17.89 -24.76 -16.78
CA ASN A 72 -18.92 -24.62 -17.80
C ASN A 72 -18.50 -25.25 -19.13
N LYS A 73 -17.25 -25.01 -19.57
CA LYS A 73 -16.70 -25.61 -20.78
C LYS A 73 -16.66 -27.14 -20.72
N LYS A 74 -16.32 -27.73 -19.57
CA LYS A 74 -16.38 -29.19 -19.38
C LYS A 74 -17.80 -29.72 -19.45
N ASN A 75 -18.76 -29.05 -18.83
CA ASN A 75 -20.16 -29.48 -18.83
C ASN A 75 -20.77 -29.47 -20.23
N SER A 76 -20.41 -28.51 -21.09
CA SER A 76 -20.85 -28.50 -22.49
C SER A 76 -20.24 -29.61 -23.35
N VAL A 77 -19.12 -30.22 -22.96
CA VAL A 77 -18.44 -31.29 -23.72
C VAL A 77 -18.92 -32.69 -23.32
N HIS A 78 -19.62 -32.84 -22.19
CA HIS A 78 -20.23 -34.11 -21.75
C HIS A 78 -21.75 -34.16 -22.01
N ALA A 79 -22.32 -33.11 -22.61
CA ALA A 79 -23.73 -33.05 -22.98
C ALA A 79 -24.00 -33.42 -24.45
N GLU A 80 -22.94 -33.65 -25.24
CA GLU A 80 -22.95 -34.28 -26.58
C GLU A 80 -22.39 -35.71 -26.48
#